data_AF-Q3LC65-F1
#
_entry.id   AF-Q3LC65-F1
#
_cell.length_a   1.000
_cell.length_b   1.000
_cell.length_c   1.000
_cell.angle_alpha   90.00
_cell.angle_beta   90.00
_cell.angle_gamma   90.00
#
_symmetry.space_group_name_H-M   'P 1'
#
loop_
_entity.id
_entity.type
_entity.pdbx_description
1 polymer ?
#
loop_
_entity_poly.entity_id
_entity_poly.type
_entity_poly.pdbx_seq_one_letter_code
_entity_poly.pdbx_strand_id
1 'polypeptide(L)'
;MKEKKLNLFLLITLIVGTIIGGGIFNSPTDLILKANPMAALIAWLIGGFGILMLVLVFYKLSVVKPEMNGGIYTYAKEGFGNYIGFNSFWGYWMGAVFGNIAFISLFFKTLNSMLGTHQLSPLMCFIGGSIILWGYTAITWFGVREASILNAVITIIK
;
A
#
# COMPACT_ATOMS: atom_id res chain seq x y z
N MET A 1 11.96 19.83 18.40
CA MET A 1 11.40 20.09 17.06
C MET A 1 9.88 20.08 17.19
N LYS A 2 9.18 21.18 16.84
CA LYS A 2 7.70 21.15 16.75
C LYS A 2 7.34 20.18 15.63
N GLU A 3 6.71 19.05 15.96
CA GLU A 3 6.19 18.15 14.94
C GLU A 3 5.21 18.93 14.06
N LYS A 4 5.59 19.17 12.80
CA LYS A 4 4.67 19.72 11.80
C LYS A 4 3.65 18.64 11.50
N LYS A 5 2.57 18.62 12.27
CA LYS A 5 1.40 17.79 11.98
C LYS A 5 0.90 18.16 10.58
N LEU A 6 0.79 17.17 9.71
CA LEU A 6 0.30 17.35 8.35
C LEU A 6 -1.15 17.84 8.41
N ASN A 7 -1.51 18.79 7.53
CA ASN A 7 -2.87 19.32 7.45
C ASN A 7 -3.83 18.23 6.93
N LEU A 8 -5.08 18.22 7.38
CA LEU A 8 -6.13 17.26 6.98
C LEU A 8 -6.27 17.15 5.45
N PHE A 9 -6.22 18.28 4.75
CA PHE A 9 -6.24 18.29 3.28
C PHE A 9 -5.07 17.52 2.66
N LEU A 10 -3.88 17.66 3.24
CA LEU A 10 -2.67 16.97 2.79
C LEU A 10 -2.76 15.47 3.10
N LEU A 11 -3.29 15.08 4.27
CA LEU A 11 -3.56 13.67 4.58
C LEU A 11 -4.53 13.04 3.57
N ILE A 12 -5.66 13.71 3.30
CA ILE A 12 -6.65 13.22 2.34
C ILE A 12 -6.02 13.07 0.96
N THR A 13 -5.30 14.09 0.49
CA THR A 13 -4.64 14.07 -0.83
C THR A 13 -3.61 12.95 -0.91
N LEU A 14 -2.84 12.73 0.16
CA LEU A 14 -1.85 11.65 0.24
C LEU A 14 -2.54 10.28 0.17
N ILE A 15 -3.59 10.06 0.95
CA ILE A 15 -4.35 8.80 0.97
C ILE A 15 -5.03 8.55 -0.38
N VAL A 16 -5.68 9.54 -0.95
CA VAL A 16 -6.32 9.41 -2.28
C VAL A 16 -5.28 9.12 -3.34
N GLY A 17 -4.12 9.79 -3.29
CA GLY A 17 -3.00 9.54 -4.20
C GLY A 17 -2.44 8.11 -4.11
N THR A 18 -2.37 7.52 -2.90
CA THR A 18 -1.91 6.14 -2.75
C THR A 18 -2.96 5.11 -3.17
N ILE A 19 -4.26 5.41 -3.03
CA ILE A 19 -5.36 4.50 -3.41
C ILE A 19 -5.64 4.54 -4.92
N ILE A 20 -5.61 5.72 -5.56
CA ILE A 20 -5.92 5.91 -7.00
C ILE A 20 -4.74 5.48 -7.91
N GLY A 21 -3.67 4.89 -7.36
CA GLY A 21 -2.54 4.37 -8.15
C GLY A 21 -2.95 3.43 -9.30
N GLY A 22 -1.97 3.00 -10.11
CA GLY A 22 -2.18 2.41 -11.45
C GLY A 22 -3.20 1.26 -11.60
N GLY A 23 -3.64 0.64 -10.49
CA GLY A 23 -4.68 -0.40 -10.39
C GLY A 23 -6.05 0.01 -10.92
N ILE A 24 -6.54 1.17 -10.52
CA ILE A 24 -7.95 1.55 -10.73
C ILE A 24 -8.31 1.73 -12.22
N PHE A 25 -7.33 2.03 -13.07
CA PHE A 25 -7.54 2.30 -14.49
C PHE A 25 -7.60 1.02 -15.35
N ASN A 26 -6.94 -0.05 -14.92
CA ASN A 26 -6.87 -1.29 -15.69
C ASN A 26 -7.87 -2.35 -15.19
N SER A 27 -8.14 -2.40 -13.88
CA SER A 27 -8.98 -3.44 -13.29
C SER A 27 -10.42 -3.50 -13.84
N PRO A 28 -11.16 -2.38 -14.03
CA PRO A 28 -12.51 -2.43 -14.59
C PRO A 28 -12.52 -2.96 -16.03
N THR A 29 -11.61 -2.45 -16.87
CA THR A 29 -11.49 -2.86 -18.28
C THR A 29 -11.21 -4.36 -18.39
N ASP A 30 -10.29 -4.89 -17.58
CA ASP A 30 -9.97 -6.32 -17.55
C ASP A 30 -11.16 -7.20 -17.17
N LEU A 31 -11.98 -6.74 -16.21
CA LEU A 31 -13.19 -7.44 -15.77
C LEU A 31 -14.28 -7.42 -16.83
N ILE A 32 -14.48 -6.27 -17.49
CA ILE A 32 -15.47 -6.11 -18.55
C ILE A 32 -15.16 -7.03 -19.74
N LEU A 33 -13.89 -7.10 -20.14
CA LEU A 33 -13.45 -7.94 -21.26
C LEU A 33 -13.65 -9.44 -21.02
N LYS A 34 -13.63 -9.89 -19.76
CA LYS A 34 -13.80 -11.31 -19.39
C LYS A 34 -15.23 -11.71 -19.06
N ALA A 35 -16.02 -10.79 -18.51
CA ALA A 35 -17.38 -11.05 -18.07
C ALA A 35 -18.38 -10.24 -18.91
N ASN A 36 -18.82 -9.10 -18.38
CA ASN A 36 -19.61 -8.08 -19.08
C ASN A 36 -19.67 -6.81 -18.20
N PRO A 37 -20.12 -5.66 -18.74
CA PRO A 37 -20.21 -4.40 -17.99
C PRO A 37 -21.03 -4.49 -16.70
N MET A 38 -22.14 -5.22 -16.72
CA MET A 38 -23.04 -5.31 -15.56
C MET A 38 -22.39 -6.11 -14.42
N ALA A 39 -21.76 -7.24 -14.73
CA ALA A 39 -21.04 -8.06 -13.76
C ALA A 39 -19.84 -7.31 -13.16
N ALA A 40 -19.10 -6.55 -13.99
CA ALA A 40 -17.99 -5.72 -13.52
C ALA A 40 -18.46 -4.62 -12.55
N LEU A 41 -19.60 -3.98 -12.84
CA LEU A 41 -20.19 -2.95 -11.99
C LEU A 41 -20.67 -3.52 -10.64
N ILE A 42 -21.36 -4.67 -10.67
CA ILE A 42 -21.79 -5.36 -9.43
C ILE A 42 -20.58 -5.75 -8.58
N ALA A 43 -19.54 -6.33 -9.18
CA ALA A 43 -18.32 -6.69 -8.48
C ALA A 43 -17.64 -5.48 -7.81
N TRP A 44 -17.61 -4.34 -8.52
CA TRP A 44 -17.10 -3.08 -7.99
C TRP A 44 -17.92 -2.54 -6.84
N LEU A 45 -19.25 -2.58 -6.93
CA LEU A 45 -20.12 -2.13 -5.85
C LEU A 45 -19.96 -2.99 -4.60
N ILE A 46 -19.89 -4.31 -4.75
CA ILE A 46 -19.68 -5.23 -3.62
C ILE A 46 -18.31 -5.00 -2.98
N GLY A 47 -17.25 -4.91 -3.79
CA GLY A 47 -15.89 -4.65 -3.31
C GLY A 47 -15.76 -3.30 -2.61
N GLY A 48 -16.30 -2.25 -3.22
CA GLY A 48 -16.32 -0.89 -2.65
C GLY A 48 -17.12 -0.82 -1.36
N PHE A 49 -18.28 -1.47 -1.31
CA PHE A 49 -19.09 -1.56 -0.09
C PHE A 49 -18.35 -2.30 1.04
N GLY A 50 -17.69 -3.42 0.73
CA GLY A 50 -16.88 -4.17 1.69
C GLY A 50 -15.74 -3.32 2.29
N ILE A 51 -15.01 -2.60 1.43
CA ILE A 51 -13.94 -1.69 1.87
C ILE A 51 -14.50 -0.54 2.72
N LEU A 52 -15.64 0.03 2.33
CA LEU A 52 -16.30 1.09 3.09
C LEU A 52 -16.66 0.62 4.50
N MET A 53 -17.26 -0.56 4.63
CA MET A 53 -17.58 -1.13 5.94
C MET A 53 -16.31 -1.33 6.79
N LEU A 54 -15.24 -1.84 6.20
CA LEU A 54 -13.96 -2.02 6.89
C LEU A 54 -13.36 -0.70 7.36
N VAL A 55 -13.38 0.34 6.52
CA VAL A 55 -12.93 1.69 6.89
C VAL A 55 -13.78 2.27 8.02
N LEU A 56 -15.10 2.09 8.01
CA LEU A 56 -15.98 2.56 9.07
C LEU A 56 -15.70 1.88 10.42
N VAL A 57 -15.35 0.59 10.41
CA VAL A 57 -14.94 -0.13 11.62
C VAL A 57 -13.65 0.48 12.19
N PHE A 58 -12.62 0.67 11.38
CA PHE A 58 -11.37 1.28 11.83
C PHE A 58 -11.55 2.74 12.25
N TYR A 59 -12.41 3.49 11.56
CA TYR A 59 -12.78 4.84 11.96
C TYR A 59 -13.41 4.84 13.36
N LYS A 60 -14.42 4.00 13.62
CA LYS A 60 -15.02 3.90 14.96
C LYS A 60 -14.00 3.49 16.02
N LEU A 61 -13.13 2.53 15.73
CA LEU A 61 -12.07 2.12 16.66
C LEU A 61 -11.12 3.27 16.98
N SER A 62 -10.75 4.08 15.98
CA SER A 62 -9.88 5.25 16.17
C SER A 62 -10.49 6.33 17.06
N VAL A 63 -11.82 6.45 17.05
CA VAL A 63 -12.55 7.40 17.90
C VAL A 63 -12.74 6.85 19.33
N VAL A 64 -13.02 5.55 19.47
CA VAL A 64 -13.28 4.92 20.78
C VAL A 64 -12.00 4.67 21.57
N LYS A 65 -10.88 4.40 20.89
CA LYS A 65 -9.56 4.14 21.50
C LYS A 65 -8.48 5.06 20.91
N PRO A 66 -8.57 6.39 21.14
CA PRO A 66 -7.67 7.36 20.53
C PRO A 66 -6.22 7.25 21.02
N GLU A 67 -5.99 6.62 22.17
CA GLU A 67 -4.63 6.35 22.70
C GLU A 67 -3.87 5.26 21.90
N MET A 68 -4.57 4.45 21.09
CA MET A 68 -3.99 3.33 20.35
C MET A 68 -3.41 3.77 19.00
N ASN A 69 -2.14 4.16 18.99
CA ASN A 69 -1.45 4.66 17.79
C ASN A 69 -0.82 3.58 16.89
N GLY A 70 -0.87 2.29 17.27
CA GLY A 70 -0.18 1.22 16.52
C GLY A 70 -0.98 0.58 15.38
N GLY A 71 -2.13 1.17 15.01
CA GLY A 71 -2.92 0.76 13.84
C GLY A 71 -3.54 -0.64 13.96
N ILE A 72 -3.68 -1.32 12.82
CA ILE A 72 -4.43 -2.58 12.66
C ILE A 72 -3.98 -3.65 13.68
N TYR A 73 -2.67 -3.78 13.88
CA TYR A 73 -2.09 -4.74 14.82
C TYR A 73 -2.51 -4.47 16.26
N THR A 74 -2.41 -3.22 16.73
CA THR A 74 -2.72 -2.86 18.11
C THR A 74 -4.20 -3.09 18.41
N TYR A 75 -5.09 -2.75 17.49
CA TYR A 75 -6.52 -3.05 17.65
C TYR A 75 -6.79 -4.55 17.75
N ALA A 76 -6.15 -5.37 16.90
CA ALA A 76 -6.33 -6.82 16.92
C ALA A 76 -5.77 -7.46 18.20
N LYS A 77 -4.59 -7.02 18.65
CA LYS A 77 -3.94 -7.52 19.86
C LYS A 77 -4.74 -7.18 21.12
N GLU A 78 -5.19 -5.95 21.26
CA GLU A 78 -5.92 -5.50 22.45
C GLU A 78 -7.34 -6.09 22.50
N GLY A 79 -7.99 -6.28 21.35
CA GLY A 79 -9.33 -6.87 21.29
C GLY A 79 -9.35 -8.39 21.47
N PHE A 80 -8.33 -9.09 20.98
CA PHE A 80 -8.38 -10.55 20.80
C PHE A 80 -7.13 -11.30 21.30
N GLY A 81 -6.17 -10.60 21.90
CA GLY A 81 -4.96 -11.18 22.49
C GLY A 81 -3.78 -11.32 21.51
N ASN A 82 -2.65 -11.78 22.06
CA ASN A 82 -1.36 -11.80 21.35
C ASN A 82 -1.35 -12.68 20.09
N TYR A 83 -2.05 -13.81 20.10
CA TYR A 83 -2.08 -14.73 18.95
C TYR A 83 -2.75 -14.08 17.73
N ILE A 84 -3.93 -13.48 17.92
CA ILE A 84 -4.67 -12.83 16.84
C ILE A 84 -3.95 -11.53 16.41
N GLY A 85 -3.37 -10.80 17.35
CA GLY A 85 -2.47 -9.69 17.04
C GLY A 85 -1.32 -10.11 16.11
N PHE A 86 -0.59 -11.17 16.45
CA PHE A 86 0.51 -11.69 15.62
C PHE A 86 0.06 -12.08 14.21
N ASN A 87 -1.06 -12.80 14.09
CA ASN A 87 -1.63 -13.15 12.78
C ASN A 87 -2.01 -11.91 11.97
N SER A 88 -2.59 -10.89 12.60
CA SER A 88 -2.93 -9.63 11.94
C SER A 88 -1.69 -8.89 11.44
N PHE A 89 -0.59 -8.90 12.20
CA PHE A 89 0.68 -8.32 11.77
C PHE A 89 1.24 -9.05 10.55
N TRP A 90 1.29 -10.38 10.60
CA TRP A 90 1.75 -11.20 9.47
C TRP A 90 0.87 -11.03 8.23
N GLY A 91 -0.46 -11.01 8.40
CA GLY A 91 -1.39 -10.77 7.30
C GLY A 91 -1.18 -9.39 6.66
N TYR A 92 -0.98 -8.35 7.47
CA TYR A 92 -0.67 -7.02 6.98
C TYR A 92 0.66 -6.97 6.22
N TRP A 93 1.71 -7.58 6.77
CA TRP A 93 3.03 -7.63 6.14
C TRP A 93 3.02 -8.39 4.81
N MET A 94 2.40 -9.57 4.78
CA MET A 94 2.23 -10.34 3.53
C MET A 94 1.39 -9.58 2.51
N GLY A 95 0.32 -8.92 2.94
CA GLY A 95 -0.50 -8.05 2.09
C GLY A 95 0.32 -6.92 1.47
N ALA A 96 1.22 -6.29 2.25
CA ALA A 96 2.14 -5.28 1.73
C ALA A 96 3.12 -5.87 0.70
N VAL A 97 3.69 -7.05 0.94
CA VAL A 97 4.58 -7.72 -0.02
C VAL A 97 3.85 -8.02 -1.33
N PHE A 98 2.67 -8.64 -1.28
CA PHE A 98 1.88 -8.93 -2.47
C PHE A 98 1.39 -7.66 -3.18
N GLY A 99 1.06 -6.61 -2.42
CA GLY A 99 0.69 -5.31 -2.97
C GLY A 99 1.81 -4.71 -3.81
N ASN A 100 3.05 -4.76 -3.33
CA ASN A 100 4.22 -4.29 -4.10
C ASN A 100 4.44 -5.12 -5.38
N ILE A 101 4.31 -6.45 -5.29
CA ILE A 101 4.44 -7.33 -6.46
C ILE A 101 3.35 -7.05 -7.51
N ALA A 102 2.10 -6.88 -7.06
CA ALA A 102 0.97 -6.56 -7.92
C ALA A 102 1.19 -5.20 -8.62
N PHE A 103 1.70 -4.21 -7.90
CA PHE A 103 2.00 -2.89 -8.46
C PHE A 103 3.06 -2.95 -9.56
N ILE A 104 4.19 -3.62 -9.31
CA ILE A 104 5.25 -3.81 -10.31
C ILE A 104 4.73 -4.57 -11.53
N SER A 105 3.96 -5.64 -11.30
CA SER A 105 3.37 -6.44 -12.39
C SER A 105 2.45 -5.59 -13.27
N LEU A 106 1.65 -4.72 -12.64
CA LEU A 106 0.74 -3.84 -13.35
C LEU A 106 1.46 -2.73 -14.12
N PHE A 107 2.54 -2.21 -13.56
CA PHE A 107 3.41 -1.25 -14.26
C PHE A 107 3.95 -1.86 -15.56
N PHE A 108 4.51 -3.07 -15.51
CA PHE A 108 5.01 -3.75 -16.71
C PHE A 108 3.89 -4.16 -17.67
N LYS A 109 2.71 -4.54 -17.15
CA LYS A 109 1.52 -4.77 -18.00
C LYS A 109 1.16 -3.51 -18.80
N THR A 110 1.13 -2.36 -18.13
CA THR A 110 0.80 -1.07 -18.76
C THR A 110 1.89 -0.68 -19.77
N LEU A 111 3.17 -0.82 -19.41
CA LEU A 111 4.29 -0.59 -20.33
C LEU A 111 4.21 -1.47 -21.58
N ASN A 112 3.96 -2.77 -21.43
CA ASN A 112 3.83 -3.68 -22.57
C ASN A 112 2.63 -3.32 -23.46
N SER A 113 1.53 -2.82 -22.87
CA SER A 113 0.41 -2.29 -23.65
C SER A 113 0.80 -1.07 -24.48
N MET A 114 1.72 -0.23 -24.01
CA MET A 114 2.21 0.94 -24.76
C MET A 114 3.26 0.59 -25.82
N LEU A 115 4.05 -0.47 -25.59
CA LEU A 115 5.11 -0.92 -26.50
C LEU A 115 4.57 -1.69 -27.73
N GLY A 116 3.30 -2.07 -27.75
CA GLY A 116 2.65 -2.66 -28.92
C GLY A 116 3.29 -3.97 -29.37
N THR A 117 4.06 -3.93 -30.46
CA THR A 117 4.77 -5.08 -31.05
C THR A 117 6.11 -5.39 -30.38
N HIS A 118 6.70 -4.46 -29.63
CA HIS A 118 7.99 -4.63 -28.93
C HIS A 118 7.78 -5.01 -27.46
N GLN A 119 6.93 -5.99 -27.20
CA GLN A 119 6.61 -6.40 -25.82
C GLN A 119 7.82 -7.02 -25.14
N LEU A 120 8.04 -6.65 -23.88
CA LEU A 120 9.04 -7.26 -23.03
C LEU A 120 8.60 -8.68 -22.67
N SER A 121 9.53 -9.64 -22.79
CA SER A 121 9.30 -11.01 -22.33
C SER A 121 9.07 -11.04 -20.81
N PRO A 122 8.35 -12.05 -20.27
CA PRO A 122 8.13 -12.18 -18.83
C PRO A 122 9.43 -12.15 -18.01
N LEU A 123 10.51 -12.73 -18.55
CA LEU A 123 11.83 -12.73 -17.93
C LEU A 123 12.42 -11.30 -17.84
N MET A 124 12.29 -10.51 -18.90
CA MET A 124 12.75 -9.11 -18.92
C MET A 124 11.95 -8.25 -17.94
N CYS A 125 10.62 -8.44 -17.86
CA CYS A 125 9.78 -7.77 -16.87
C CYS A 125 10.18 -8.14 -15.44
N PHE A 126 10.49 -9.43 -15.19
CA PHE A 126 10.94 -9.90 -13.88
C PHE A 126 12.27 -9.27 -13.45
N ILE A 127 13.26 -9.25 -14.36
CA ILE A 127 14.57 -8.65 -14.11
C ILE A 127 14.42 -7.13 -13.89
N GLY A 128 13.69 -6.45 -14.77
CA GLY A 128 13.45 -5.01 -14.66
C GLY A 128 12.70 -4.64 -13.38
N GLY A 129 11.66 -5.40 -13.01
CA GLY A 129 10.94 -5.23 -11.76
C GLY A 129 11.81 -5.45 -10.53
N SER A 130 12.68 -6.46 -10.56
CA SER A 130 13.65 -6.71 -9.49
C SER A 130 14.62 -5.54 -9.33
N ILE A 131 15.15 -5.00 -10.43
CA ILE A 131 16.05 -3.83 -10.39
C ILE A 131 15.33 -2.61 -9.78
N ILE A 132 14.09 -2.34 -10.19
CA ILE A 132 13.29 -1.22 -9.65
C ILE A 132 13.07 -1.40 -8.14
N LEU A 133 12.69 -2.61 -7.70
CA LEU A 133 12.41 -2.90 -6.30
C LEU A 133 13.67 -2.77 -5.43
N TRP A 134 14.80 -3.33 -5.87
CA TRP A 134 16.07 -3.21 -5.17
C TRP A 134 16.60 -1.77 -5.18
N GLY A 135 16.41 -1.03 -6.28
CA GLY A 135 16.75 0.38 -6.37
C GLY A 135 15.96 1.24 -5.38
N TYR A 136 14.64 1.06 -5.32
CA TYR A 136 13.80 1.72 -4.33
C TYR A 136 14.24 1.36 -2.90
N THR A 137 14.48 0.07 -2.64
CA THR A 137 14.97 -0.39 -1.34
C THR A 137 16.28 0.28 -0.96
N ALA A 138 17.26 0.34 -1.89
CA ALA A 138 18.54 1.00 -1.66
C ALA A 138 18.36 2.49 -1.32
N ILE A 139 17.53 3.22 -2.08
CA ILE A 139 17.22 4.63 -1.82
C ILE A 139 16.65 4.81 -0.41
N THR A 140 15.67 3.98 -0.03
CA THR A 140 15.08 4.05 1.32
C THR A 140 16.10 3.72 2.40
N TRP A 141 17.02 2.80 2.14
CA TRP A 141 18.06 2.42 3.09
C TRP A 141 19.08 3.55 3.31
N PHE A 142 19.51 4.22 2.24
CA PHE A 142 20.41 5.37 2.34
C PHE A 142 19.73 6.56 3.02
N GLY A 143 18.47 6.87 2.68
CA GLY A 143 17.73 7.96 3.32
C GLY A 143 17.51 7.76 4.82
N VAL A 144 17.25 6.53 5.25
CA VAL A 144 17.13 6.19 6.69
C VAL A 144 18.49 6.22 7.37
N ARG A 145 19.56 5.73 6.72
CA ARG A 145 20.90 5.70 7.30
C ARG A 145 21.44 7.11 7.57
N GLU A 146 21.25 8.05 6.64
CA GLU A 146 21.65 9.46 6.86
C GLU A 146 20.88 10.09 8.04
N ALA A 147 19.58 9.82 8.14
CA ALA A 147 18.77 10.28 9.27
C ALA A 147 19.17 9.61 10.61
N SER A 148 19.56 8.34 10.58
CA SER A 148 20.04 7.61 11.76
C SER A 148 21.44 8.07 12.20
N ILE A 149 22.36 8.33 11.27
CA ILE A 149 23.71 8.83 11.58
C ILE A 149 23.63 10.24 12.17
N LEU A 150 22.82 11.13 11.58
CA LEU A 150 22.59 12.47 12.13
C LEU A 150 22.00 12.41 13.56
N ASN A 151 21.04 11.51 13.82
CA ASN A 151 20.50 11.31 15.16
C ASN A 151 21.54 10.73 16.14
N ALA A 152 22.40 9.80 15.71
CA ALA A 152 23.47 9.25 16.53
C ALA A 152 24.52 10.31 16.90
N VAL A 153 24.94 11.14 15.94
CA VAL A 153 25.87 12.25 16.15
C VAL A 153 25.28 13.29 17.11
N ILE A 154 24.01 13.67 16.93
CA ILE A 154 23.32 14.60 17.84
C ILE A 154 23.18 14.03 19.26
N THR A 155 23.02 12.71 19.39
CA THR A 155 22.92 12.04 20.70
C THR A 155 24.26 12.00 21.43
N ILE A 156 25.38 11.94 20.70
CA ILE A 156 26.74 11.99 21.28
C ILE A 156 27.11 13.43 21.67
N ILE A 157 26.63 14.44 20.93
CA ILE A 157 26.91 15.86 21.17
C ILE A 157 26.02 16.44 22.29
N LYS A 158 24.87 15.83 22.59
CA LYS A 158 24.04 16.15 23.76
C LYS A 158 24.59 15.54 25.03
#